data_AF-A0A1B3ZCX5-F1
#
_entry.id   AF-A0A1B3ZCX5-F1
#
_cell.length_a   1.000
_cell.length_b   1.000
_cell.length_c   1.000
_cell.angle_alpha   90.00
_cell.angle_beta   90.00
_cell.angle_gamma   90.00
#
_symmetry.space_group_name_H-M   'P 1'
#
loop_
_entity.id
_entity.type
_entity.pdbx_description
1 polymer ?
#
loop_
_entity_poly.entity_id
_entity_poly.type
_entity_poly.pdbx_seq_one_letter_code
_entity_poly.pdbx_strand_id
1 'polypeptide(L)'
;MIQKRAALPSPGGHADAVIPVRSNGRPWKEDGAGVEALNGTLRAIKRLGRTIWKTWSGYHRRSLVETKMRCFKLPGQRAAARTFERQVTDLKIRAAILNRFSEIGTRMTLRIL
;
A
#
# COMPACT_ATOMS: atom_id res chain seq x y z
N MET A 1 16.07 21.02 -2.61
CA MET A 1 16.92 20.10 -3.39
C MET A 1 17.21 18.85 -2.56
N ILE A 2 16.31 17.85 -2.54
CA ILE A 2 16.60 16.49 -2.06
C ILE A 2 15.84 15.53 -2.97
N GLN A 3 16.42 15.28 -4.15
CA GLN A 3 16.09 14.12 -4.97
C GLN A 3 16.98 12.97 -4.50
N LYS A 4 16.39 11.80 -4.26
CA LYS A 4 16.84 10.49 -4.76
C LYS A 4 15.92 9.39 -4.20
N ARG A 5 14.99 8.96 -5.05
CA ARG A 5 14.63 7.53 -5.16
C ARG A 5 15.94 6.76 -5.28
N ALA A 6 16.24 5.89 -4.33
CA ALA A 6 17.32 4.92 -4.49
C ALA A 6 16.84 3.86 -5.49
N ALA A 7 17.05 4.14 -6.77
CA ALA A 7 16.82 3.23 -7.87
C ALA A 7 18.15 2.53 -8.20
N LEU A 8 18.20 1.22 -8.02
CA LEU A 8 19.09 0.38 -8.82
C LEU A 8 18.30 -0.03 -10.07
N PRO A 9 18.77 0.27 -11.30
CA PRO A 9 18.03 -0.07 -12.51
C PRO A 9 18.23 -1.56 -12.83
N SER A 10 17.17 -2.36 -12.78
CA SER A 10 17.09 -3.59 -13.57
C SER A 10 16.14 -3.35 -14.76
N PRO A 11 16.38 -3.98 -15.92
CA PRO A 11 15.60 -3.74 -17.12
C PRO A 11 14.33 -4.60 -17.06
N GLY A 12 13.24 -4.00 -16.59
CA GLY A 12 11.92 -4.62 -16.57
C GLY A 12 11.06 -4.05 -15.45
N GLY A 13 10.16 -3.11 -15.79
CA GLY A 13 9.08 -2.56 -14.95
C GLY A 13 9.19 -2.79 -13.43
N HIS A 14 10.02 -2.02 -12.73
CA HIS A 14 10.18 -2.16 -11.28
C HIS A 14 9.01 -1.56 -10.51
N ALA A 15 8.17 -2.43 -9.97
CA ALA A 15 7.51 -2.11 -8.71
C ALA A 15 8.58 -2.18 -7.61
N ASP A 16 8.94 -1.03 -7.02
CA ASP A 16 9.80 -0.99 -5.84
C ASP A 16 9.17 -1.89 -4.76
N ALA A 17 9.89 -2.94 -4.36
CA ALA A 17 9.43 -3.87 -3.33
C ALA A 17 9.54 -3.21 -1.94
N VAL A 18 8.58 -2.34 -1.62
CA VAL A 18 8.46 -1.72 -0.29
C VAL A 18 7.86 -2.75 0.68
N ILE A 19 8.72 -3.56 1.28
CA ILE A 19 8.32 -4.57 2.27
C ILE A 19 8.36 -3.93 3.67
N PRO A 20 7.22 -3.82 4.38
CA PRO A 20 7.20 -3.32 5.74
C PRO A 20 7.90 -4.31 6.66
N VAL A 21 8.84 -3.82 7.46
CA VAL A 21 9.43 -4.65 8.52
C VAL A 21 8.56 -4.56 9.78
N ARG A 22 8.41 -5.67 10.51
CA ARG A 22 7.65 -5.72 11.78
C ARG A 22 8.19 -4.74 12.82
N SER A 23 7.38 -4.36 13.81
CA SER A 23 7.81 -3.45 14.90
C SER A 23 9.03 -3.98 15.66
N ASN A 24 9.07 -5.29 15.90
CA ASN A 24 10.19 -5.99 16.54
C ASN A 24 11.19 -6.54 15.49
N GLY A 25 11.35 -5.83 14.38
CA GLY A 25 12.27 -6.22 13.32
C GLY A 25 13.71 -6.06 13.76
N ARG A 26 14.53 -7.07 13.49
CA ARG A 26 15.98 -7.02 13.73
C ARG A 26 16.70 -7.08 12.39
N PRO A 27 17.87 -6.44 12.26
CA PRO A 27 18.66 -6.55 11.04
C PRO A 27 19.04 -8.00 10.80
N TRP A 28 18.92 -8.43 9.55
CA TRP A 28 19.38 -9.74 9.11
C TRP A 28 20.90 -9.70 8.97
N LYS A 29 21.57 -10.74 9.48
CA LYS A 29 23.04 -10.87 9.49
C LYS A 29 23.57 -11.60 8.27
N GLU A 30 22.77 -12.48 7.69
CA GLU A 30 23.15 -13.29 6.52
C GLU A 30 22.81 -12.53 5.24
N ASP A 31 23.74 -12.56 4.29
CA ASP A 31 23.55 -11.94 2.99
C ASP A 31 22.65 -12.82 2.13
N GLY A 32 21.64 -12.20 1.50
CA GLY A 32 20.66 -12.89 0.68
C GLY A 32 19.86 -11.91 -0.18
N ALA A 33 19.15 -12.43 -1.18
CA ALA A 33 18.33 -11.62 -2.07
C ALA A 33 17.27 -10.84 -1.27
N GLY A 34 17.34 -9.51 -1.31
CA GLY A 34 16.41 -8.62 -0.61
C GLY A 34 16.78 -8.26 0.83
N VAL A 35 17.85 -8.81 1.40
CA VAL A 35 18.33 -8.47 2.76
C VAL A 35 18.69 -6.99 2.87
N GLU A 36 19.36 -6.44 1.86
CA GLU A 36 19.74 -5.03 1.85
C GLU A 36 18.51 -4.10 1.80
N ALA A 37 17.45 -4.49 1.09
CA ALA A 37 16.19 -3.74 1.06
C ALA A 37 15.46 -3.77 2.42
N LEU A 38 15.47 -4.93 3.10
CA LEU A 38 14.87 -5.08 4.44
C LEU A 38 15.66 -4.31 5.51
N ASN A 39 16.99 -4.43 5.51
CA ASN A 39 17.87 -3.70 6.41
C ASN A 39 17.83 -2.19 6.12
N GLY A 40 17.76 -1.78 4.85
CA GLY A 40 17.54 -0.39 4.44
C GLY A 40 16.22 0.18 4.98
N THR A 41 15.14 -0.61 4.92
CA THR A 41 13.85 -0.24 5.51
C THR A 41 13.95 -0.08 7.03
N LEU A 42 14.63 -0.99 7.73
CA LEU A 42 14.86 -0.87 9.17
C LEU A 42 15.64 0.40 9.54
N ARG A 43 16.69 0.72 8.78
CA ARG A 43 17.47 1.96 8.98
C ARG A 43 16.60 3.20 8.76
N ALA A 44 15.78 3.21 7.71
CA ALA A 44 14.86 4.31 7.43
C ALA A 44 13.82 4.50 8.53
N ILE A 45 13.22 3.41 9.02
CA ILE A 45 12.25 3.44 10.13
C ILE A 45 12.92 3.94 11.42
N LYS A 46 14.14 3.49 11.73
CA LYS A 46 14.88 3.94 12.93
C LYS A 46 15.21 5.43 12.89
N ARG A 47 15.53 5.96 11.70
CA ARG A 47 15.90 7.37 11.49
C ARG A 47 14.70 8.31 11.46
N LEU A 48 13.63 7.93 10.76
CA LEU A 48 12.49 8.81 10.45
C LEU A 48 11.28 8.56 11.36
N GLY A 49 11.23 7.43 12.05
CA GLY A 49 10.02 6.95 12.72
C GLY A 49 9.06 6.23 11.75
N ARG A 50 8.33 5.26 12.29
CA ARG A 50 7.48 4.34 11.51
C ARG A 50 6.33 5.03 10.80
N THR A 51 5.71 6.03 11.43
CA THR A 51 4.57 6.77 10.86
C THR A 51 4.98 7.55 9.63
N ILE A 52 6.08 8.31 9.72
CA ILE A 52 6.63 9.09 8.60
C ILE A 52 7.06 8.15 7.47
N TRP A 53 7.76 7.07 7.81
CA TRP A 53 8.18 6.08 6.82
C TRP A 53 6.99 5.47 6.06
N LYS A 54 5.89 5.09 6.74
CA LYS A 54 4.70 4.50 6.09
C LYS A 54 4.04 5.44 5.08
N THR A 55 4.04 6.74 5.36
CA THR A 55 3.49 7.77 4.47
C THR A 55 4.43 8.01 3.30
N TRP A 56 5.72 8.23 3.58
CA TRP A 56 6.74 8.50 2.56
C TRP A 56 6.93 7.34 1.58
N SER A 57 6.88 6.09 2.08
CA SER A 57 7.05 4.89 1.25
C SER A 57 5.81 4.51 0.44
N GLY A 58 4.68 5.20 0.62
CA GLY A 58 3.41 4.86 0.00
C GLY A 58 2.76 3.58 0.54
N TYR A 59 3.40 2.88 1.48
CA TYR A 59 2.88 1.64 2.08
C TYR A 59 1.53 1.86 2.76
N HIS A 60 1.30 3.03 3.37
CA HIS A 60 0.03 3.35 4.00
C HIS A 60 -1.14 3.26 3.01
N ARG A 61 -1.01 3.85 1.81
CA ARG A 61 -2.03 3.80 0.76
C ARG A 61 -2.26 2.36 0.29
N ARG A 62 -1.18 1.60 0.09
CA ARG A 62 -1.27 0.19 -0.35
C ARG A 62 -2.03 -0.67 0.67
N SER A 63 -1.69 -0.54 1.96
CA SER A 63 -2.37 -1.26 3.04
C SER A 63 -3.87 -0.92 3.11
N LEU A 64 -4.24 0.35 2.92
CA LEU A 64 -5.65 0.75 2.86
C LEU A 64 -6.39 0.10 1.68
N VAL A 65 -5.77 0.07 0.49
CA VAL A 65 -6.34 -0.59 -0.69
C VAL A 65 -6.51 -2.09 -0.44
N GLU A 66 -5.49 -2.77 0.11
CA GLU A 66 -5.55 -4.20 0.45
C GLU A 66 -6.69 -4.51 1.44
N THR A 67 -6.86 -3.68 2.48
CA THR A 67 -8.01 -3.82 3.40
C THR A 67 -9.33 -3.58 2.67
N LYS A 68 -9.41 -2.56 1.81
CA LYS A 68 -10.61 -2.22 1.02
C LYS A 68 -10.99 -3.34 0.04
N MET A 69 -10.01 -4.10 -0.48
CA MET A 69 -10.26 -5.22 -1.39
C MET A 69 -11.10 -6.33 -0.75
N ARG A 70 -11.03 -6.52 0.57
CA ARG A 70 -11.93 -7.45 1.27
C ARG A 70 -13.39 -7.02 1.05
N CYS A 71 -13.71 -5.75 1.31
CA CYS A 71 -15.05 -5.19 1.09
C CYS A 71 -15.46 -5.24 -0.38
N PHE A 72 -14.51 -5.05 -1.30
CA PHE A 72 -14.77 -5.16 -2.74
C PHE A 72 -15.22 -6.55 -3.20
N LYS A 73 -14.78 -7.60 -2.51
CA LYS A 73 -15.14 -9.00 -2.80
C LYS A 73 -16.43 -9.47 -2.13
N LEU A 74 -16.92 -8.77 -1.10
CA LEU A 74 -18.13 -9.16 -0.36
C LEU A 74 -19.43 -9.17 -1.20
N PRO A 75 -19.70 -8.22 -2.11
CA PRO A 75 -20.94 -8.19 -2.90
C PRO A 75 -21.05 -9.34 -3.92
N GLY A 76 -19.98 -10.09 -4.13
CA GLY A 76 -19.94 -11.24 -5.04
C GLY A 76 -18.51 -11.58 -5.39
N GLN A 77 -18.16 -12.87 -5.31
CA GLN A 77 -16.79 -13.37 -5.50
C GLN A 77 -16.27 -13.13 -6.93
N ARG A 78 -17.16 -12.88 -7.90
CA ARG A 78 -16.87 -12.66 -9.33
C ARG A 78 -17.73 -11.53 -9.89
N ALA A 79 -17.27 -10.92 -10.98
CA ALA A 79 -18.06 -9.97 -11.75
C ALA A 79 -19.29 -10.67 -12.33
N ALA A 80 -20.47 -10.06 -12.20
CA ALA A 80 -21.73 -10.69 -12.61
C ALA A 80 -21.89 -10.72 -14.13
N ALA A 81 -21.23 -9.80 -14.84
CA ALA A 81 -21.34 -9.67 -16.28
C ALA A 81 -20.45 -10.65 -17.05
N ARG A 82 -20.96 -11.12 -18.20
CA ARG A 82 -20.25 -12.07 -19.07
C ARG A 82 -19.26 -11.43 -20.04
N THR A 83 -19.42 -10.16 -20.38
CA THR A 83 -18.53 -9.44 -21.31
C THR A 83 -17.57 -8.53 -20.55
N PHE A 84 -16.34 -8.41 -21.05
CA PHE A 84 -15.26 -7.66 -20.40
C PHE A 84 -15.65 -6.20 -20.08
N GLU A 85 -16.23 -5.48 -21.05
CA GLU A 85 -16.67 -4.09 -20.86
C GLU A 85 -17.69 -3.95 -19.72
N ARG A 86 -18.62 -4.90 -19.63
CA ARG A 86 -19.63 -4.91 -18.55
C ARG A 86 -19.02 -5.34 -17.21
N GLN A 87 -17.98 -6.17 -17.20
CA GLN A 87 -17.21 -6.49 -15.99
C GLN A 87 -16.48 -5.25 -15.48
N VAL A 88 -15.79 -4.52 -16.35
CA VAL A 88 -15.13 -3.25 -15.97
C VAL A 88 -16.14 -2.27 -15.37
N THR A 89 -17.35 -2.21 -15.94
CA THR A 89 -18.44 -1.36 -15.45
C THR A 89 -18.95 -1.80 -14.08
N ASP A 90 -19.18 -3.10 -13.86
CA ASP A 90 -19.54 -3.67 -12.54
C ASP A 90 -18.49 -3.33 -11.48
N LEU A 91 -17.20 -3.50 -11.81
CA LEU A 91 -16.10 -3.16 -10.90
C LEU A 91 -16.05 -1.66 -10.58
N LYS A 92 -16.27 -0.78 -11.58
CA LYS A 92 -16.34 0.68 -11.36
C LYS A 92 -17.49 1.06 -10.44
N ILE A 93 -18.67 0.48 -10.64
CA ILE A 93 -19.85 0.72 -9.80
C ILE A 93 -19.56 0.29 -8.34
N ARG A 94 -18.99 -0.90 -8.13
CA ARG A 94 -18.60 -1.38 -6.81
C ARG A 94 -17.61 -0.45 -6.12
N ALA A 95 -16.61 0.05 -6.85
CA ALA A 95 -15.65 1.01 -6.32
C ALA A 95 -16.34 2.32 -5.92
N ALA A 96 -17.24 2.85 -6.76
CA ALA A 96 -18.00 4.06 -6.47
C ALA A 96 -18.87 3.92 -5.20
N ILE A 97 -19.60 2.81 -5.05
CA ILE A 97 -20.41 2.51 -3.85
C ILE A 97 -19.52 2.47 -2.60
N LEU A 98 -18.40 1.75 -2.65
CA LEU A 98 -17.50 1.67 -1.51
C LEU A 98 -16.84 3.01 -1.16
N ASN A 99 -16.52 3.82 -2.15
CA ASN A 99 -15.98 5.16 -1.91
C ASN A 99 -17.04 6.05 -1.24
N ARG A 100 -18.29 5.99 -1.67
CA ARG A 100 -19.40 6.70 -1.04
C ARG A 100 -19.64 6.27 0.40
N PHE A 101 -19.56 4.97 0.71
CA PHE A 101 -19.61 4.50 2.09
C PHE A 101 -18.46 5.01 2.94
N SER A 102 -17.25 5.10 2.38
CA SER A 102 -16.12 5.70 3.09
C SER A 102 -16.34 7.20 3.34
N GLU A 103 -16.86 7.93 2.37
CA GLU A 103 -17.15 9.37 2.50
C GLU A 103 -18.15 9.63 3.63
N ILE A 104 -19.28 8.90 3.63
CA ILE A 104 -20.33 9.05 4.65
C ILE A 104 -19.86 8.54 6.03
N GLY A 105 -19.08 7.45 6.07
CA GLY A 105 -18.65 6.82 7.32
C GLY A 105 -17.41 7.44 7.97
N THR A 106 -16.74 8.40 7.31
CA THR A 106 -15.53 9.02 7.87
C THR A 106 -15.91 10.04 8.93
N ARG A 107 -15.59 9.73 10.20
CA ARG A 107 -15.68 10.72 11.29
C ARG A 107 -14.68 11.84 11.04
N MET A 108 -15.14 13.09 11.04
CA MET A 108 -14.26 14.26 11.02
C MET A 108 -13.56 14.38 12.39
N THR A 109 -12.30 13.91 12.47
CA THR A 109 -11.45 14.11 13.64
C THR A 109 -10.69 15.42 13.49
N LEU A 110 -11.16 16.46 14.17
CA LEU A 110 -10.45 17.73 14.29
C LEU A 110 -9.43 17.63 15.42
N ARG A 111 -8.15 17.85 15.10
CA ARG A 111 -7.12 18.01 16.12
C ARG A 111 -7.21 19.44 16.65
N ILE A 112 -7.71 19.59 17.87
CA ILE A 112 -7.70 20.87 18.58
C ILE A 112 -6.28 21.09 19.09
N LEU A 113 -5.70 22.25 18.75
CA LEU A 113 -4.40 22.73 19.23
C LEU A 113 -4.59 23.56 20.50
#